data_AF-A0A7V8Z0A1-F1
#
_entry.id   AF-A0A7V8Z0A1-F1
#
_cell.length_a   1.000
_cell.length_b   1.000
_cell.length_c   1.000
_cell.angle_alpha   90.00
_cell.angle_beta   90.00
_cell.angle_gamma   90.00
#
_symmetry.space_group_name_H-M   'P 1'
#
loop_
_entity.id
_entity.type
_entity.pdbx_description
1 polymer ?
#
loop_
_entity_poly.entity_id
_entity_poly.type
_entity_poly.pdbx_seq_one_letter_code
_entity_poly.pdbx_strand_id
1 'polypeptide(L)'
;MAIQTAGQKTAKITKIRIENQAKLDLPKGTQEHITKVLDYVPVEHLRGLEKVRLVDFINDPRLKNMDVPMKGDLPGLYHPRAGNQAAWLELSMGALLQPTEGFAKKWMAKTSFKGNLAGLIFSLVGQHYYLTLRHSVKRQSLEPQIRQYAEKNLRSWSEKQSAGSTRAKLFKPFRPMIERWAKWLNKKATQAQKK
;
A
#
# COMPACT_ATOMS: atom_id res chain seq x y z
N MET A 1 14.82 -12.10 -44.82
CA MET A 1 13.58 -12.70 -44.25
C MET A 1 13.08 -11.80 -43.14
N ALA A 2 12.07 -10.98 -43.43
CA ALA A 2 11.44 -10.09 -42.46
C ALA A 2 10.24 -10.82 -41.86
N ILE A 3 10.39 -11.33 -40.62
CA ILE A 3 9.25 -11.84 -39.88
C ILE A 3 8.48 -10.63 -39.34
N GLN A 4 7.37 -10.34 -40.00
CA GLN A 4 6.34 -9.43 -39.54
C GLN A 4 5.77 -9.95 -38.21
N THR A 5 6.12 -9.32 -37.08
CA THR A 5 5.36 -9.46 -35.83
C THR A 5 4.20 -8.47 -35.83
N ALA A 6 3.25 -8.69 -36.74
CA ALA A 6 1.92 -8.12 -36.65
C ALA A 6 1.23 -8.69 -35.39
N GLY A 7 0.86 -7.84 -34.44
CA GLY A 7 -0.15 -8.20 -33.42
C GLY A 7 0.21 -7.97 -31.96
N GLN A 8 1.42 -7.54 -31.61
CA GLN A 8 1.63 -7.01 -30.26
C GLN A 8 1.00 -5.61 -30.19
N LYS A 9 -0.28 -5.55 -29.80
CA LYS A 9 -0.84 -4.31 -29.23
C LYS A 9 0.13 -3.91 -28.13
N THR A 10 0.97 -2.91 -28.40
CA THR A 10 1.78 -2.24 -27.39
C THR A 10 0.81 -1.93 -26.26
N ALA A 11 0.99 -2.60 -25.12
CA ALA A 11 0.15 -2.38 -23.97
C ALA A 11 0.24 -0.88 -23.70
N LYS A 12 -0.84 -0.13 -23.96
CA LYS A 12 -0.91 1.29 -23.64
C LYS A 12 -0.53 1.37 -22.17
N ILE A 13 0.65 1.93 -21.89
CA ILE A 13 1.11 2.21 -20.53
C ILE A 13 0.12 3.24 -20.01
N THR A 14 -0.94 2.73 -19.39
CA THR A 14 -2.05 3.57 -18.93
C THR A 14 -1.59 4.04 -17.58
N LYS A 15 -1.00 5.24 -17.55
CA LYS A 15 -0.57 5.87 -16.31
C LYS A 15 -1.79 5.92 -15.38
N ILE A 16 -1.68 5.29 -14.23
CA ILE A 16 -2.77 5.21 -13.24
C ILE A 16 -3.15 6.64 -12.84
N ARG A 17 -4.44 6.96 -12.93
CA ARG A 17 -4.95 8.29 -12.58
C ARG A 17 -5.05 8.44 -11.06
N ILE A 18 -4.67 9.59 -10.52
CA ILE A 18 -4.82 9.88 -9.09
C ILE A 18 -5.96 10.88 -8.93
N GLU A 19 -7.09 10.45 -8.37
CA GLU A 19 -8.25 11.28 -8.05
C GLU A 19 -8.18 11.71 -6.58
N ASN A 20 -8.04 13.00 -6.30
CA ASN A 20 -8.11 13.51 -4.93
C ASN A 20 -9.53 14.01 -4.61
N GLN A 21 -10.23 13.30 -3.74
CA GLN A 21 -11.55 13.68 -3.19
C GLN A 21 -11.49 13.91 -1.67
N ALA A 22 -10.31 13.87 -1.06
CA ALA A 22 -10.13 14.14 0.35
C ALA A 22 -10.28 15.65 0.63
N LYS A 23 -11.04 16.01 1.65
CA LYS A 23 -11.18 17.38 2.17
C LYS A 23 -10.14 17.67 3.26
N LEU A 24 -9.51 16.63 3.83
CA LEU A 24 -8.46 16.77 4.83
C LEU A 24 -7.16 17.35 4.23
N ASP A 25 -6.46 18.13 5.05
CA ASP A 25 -5.13 18.66 4.70
C ASP A 25 -4.10 17.54 4.58
N LEU A 26 -3.79 17.16 3.34
CA LEU A 26 -2.79 16.13 3.06
C LEU A 26 -1.37 16.69 3.24
N PRO A 27 -0.41 15.88 3.73
CA PRO A 27 0.99 16.26 3.72
C PRO A 27 1.48 16.66 2.32
N LYS A 28 2.39 17.64 2.24
CA LYS A 28 2.95 18.12 0.97
C LYS A 28 3.60 16.96 0.19
N GLY A 29 3.34 16.93 -1.12
CA GLY A 29 3.89 15.92 -2.04
C GLY A 29 3.25 14.53 -1.94
N THR A 30 2.04 14.41 -1.37
CA THR A 30 1.34 13.11 -1.24
C THR A 30 1.09 12.46 -2.60
N GLN A 31 0.60 13.20 -3.60
CA GLN A 31 0.32 12.67 -4.94
C GLN A 31 1.61 12.24 -5.68
N GLU A 32 2.68 13.03 -5.55
CA GLU A 32 4.00 12.66 -6.09
C GLU A 32 4.53 11.39 -5.43
N HIS A 33 4.35 11.25 -4.12
CA HIS A 33 4.76 10.05 -3.39
C HIS A 33 3.98 8.82 -3.85
N ILE A 34 2.66 8.93 -4.05
CA ILE A 34 1.83 7.86 -4.63
C ILE A 34 2.36 7.46 -6.01
N THR A 35 2.63 8.44 -6.87
CA THR A 35 3.18 8.20 -8.21
C THR A 35 4.49 7.44 -8.13
N LYS A 36 5.42 7.88 -7.28
CA LYS A 36 6.71 7.23 -7.06
C LYS A 36 6.59 5.79 -6.55
N VAL A 37 5.61 5.53 -5.67
CA VAL A 37 5.33 4.17 -5.17
C VAL A 37 4.76 3.29 -6.28
N LEU A 38 3.86 3.80 -7.11
CA LEU A 38 3.30 3.07 -8.25
C LEU A 38 4.37 2.78 -9.31
N ASP A 39 5.21 3.76 -9.65
CA ASP A 39 6.31 3.62 -10.62
C ASP A 39 7.37 2.59 -10.17
N TYR A 40 7.46 2.32 -8.86
CA TYR A 40 8.34 1.29 -8.33
C TYR A 40 7.82 -0.14 -8.59
N VAL A 41 6.51 -0.31 -8.74
CA VAL A 41 5.89 -1.62 -8.97
C VAL A 41 6.06 -2.03 -10.43
N PRO A 42 6.32 -3.32 -10.73
CA PRO A 42 6.29 -3.82 -12.10
C PRO A 42 4.98 -3.49 -12.83
N VAL A 43 5.08 -3.03 -14.08
CA VAL A 43 3.92 -2.59 -14.88
C VAL A 43 2.89 -3.71 -15.05
N GLU A 44 3.34 -4.95 -15.06
CA GLU A 44 2.51 -6.15 -15.14
C GLU A 44 1.55 -6.24 -13.95
N HIS A 45 2.00 -5.89 -12.75
CA HIS A 45 1.17 -5.95 -11.53
C HIS A 45 0.17 -4.79 -11.45
N LEU A 46 0.33 -3.78 -12.29
CA LEU A 46 -0.56 -2.63 -12.40
C LEU A 46 -1.57 -2.78 -13.55
N ARG A 47 -1.43 -3.84 -14.35
CA ARG A 47 -2.22 -4.03 -15.56
C ARG A 47 -3.71 -4.19 -15.23
N GLY A 48 -4.51 -3.24 -15.71
CA GLY A 48 -5.95 -3.24 -15.51
C GLY A 48 -6.42 -2.43 -14.29
N LEU A 49 -5.48 -1.83 -13.55
CA LEU A 49 -5.79 -0.74 -12.62
C LEU A 49 -5.92 0.57 -13.41
N GLU A 50 -7.03 1.27 -13.20
CA GLU A 50 -7.31 2.54 -13.86
C GLU A 50 -6.91 3.74 -12.99
N LYS A 51 -7.22 3.68 -11.69
CA LYS A 51 -7.08 4.83 -10.80
C LYS A 51 -6.86 4.49 -9.33
N VAL A 52 -6.29 5.47 -8.63
CA VAL A 52 -6.23 5.57 -7.17
C VAL A 52 -7.06 6.76 -6.73
N ARG A 53 -8.05 6.52 -5.89
CA ARG A 53 -8.91 7.55 -5.32
C ARG A 53 -8.56 7.80 -3.85
N LEU A 54 -8.32 9.06 -3.50
CA LEU A 54 -8.10 9.50 -2.13
C LEU A 54 -9.42 10.04 -1.58
N VAL A 55 -9.87 9.50 -0.45
CA VAL A 55 -11.08 9.93 0.26
C VAL A 55 -10.75 10.19 1.72
N ASP A 56 -11.58 10.95 2.41
CA ASP A 56 -11.41 11.13 3.87
C ASP A 56 -11.69 9.80 4.58
N PHE A 57 -12.84 9.20 4.32
CA PHE A 57 -13.26 7.90 4.87
C PHE A 57 -13.92 7.05 3.78
N ILE A 58 -13.65 5.74 3.80
CA ILE A 58 -14.25 4.80 2.85
C ILE A 58 -15.69 4.53 3.26
N ASN A 59 -16.62 4.77 2.34
CA ASN A 59 -18.05 4.53 2.54
C ASN A 59 -18.58 3.62 1.41
N ASP A 60 -18.30 2.32 1.52
CA ASP A 60 -18.80 1.31 0.59
C ASP A 60 -20.06 0.62 1.17
N PRO A 61 -21.18 0.53 0.42
CA PRO A 61 -22.38 -0.20 0.82
C PRO A 61 -22.13 -1.65 1.26
N ARG A 62 -21.12 -2.34 0.68
CA ARG A 62 -20.73 -3.72 1.00
C ARG A 62 -20.20 -3.88 2.42
N LEU A 63 -19.65 -2.81 2.98
CA LEU A 63 -19.06 -2.80 4.33
C LEU A 63 -20.10 -2.56 5.42
N LYS A 64 -21.33 -2.15 5.07
CA LYS A 64 -22.39 -1.82 6.05
C LYS A 64 -22.80 -3.01 6.92
N ASN A 65 -22.61 -4.23 6.43
CA ASN A 65 -22.98 -5.48 7.11
C ASN A 65 -21.78 -6.24 7.68
N MET A 66 -20.56 -5.70 7.55
CA MET A 66 -19.37 -6.29 8.16
C MET A 66 -19.07 -5.59 9.49
N ASP A 67 -18.76 -6.37 10.50
CA ASP A 67 -18.36 -5.88 11.82
C ASP A 67 -16.89 -5.44 11.76
N VAL A 68 -16.66 -4.31 11.09
CA VAL A 68 -15.33 -3.67 11.03
C VAL A 68 -15.15 -2.79 12.27
N PRO A 69 -13.96 -2.84 12.92
CA PRO A 69 -13.66 -2.02 14.07
C PRO A 69 -13.78 -0.55 13.68
N MET A 70 -14.85 0.09 14.15
CA MET A 70 -15.31 1.45 13.82
C MET A 70 -15.58 1.72 12.33
N LYS A 71 -16.83 2.08 12.02
CA LYS A 71 -17.24 2.58 10.69
C LYS A 71 -16.33 3.74 10.26
N GLY A 72 -15.43 3.49 9.31
CA GLY A 72 -14.52 4.49 8.74
C GLY A 72 -13.03 4.22 8.94
N ASP A 73 -12.62 3.21 9.72
CA ASP A 73 -11.20 2.97 10.04
C ASP A 73 -10.45 2.11 9.00
N LEU A 74 -11.12 1.75 7.90
CA LEU A 74 -10.48 1.00 6.82
C LEU A 74 -9.49 1.91 6.08
N PRO A 75 -8.18 1.60 6.11
CA PRO A 75 -7.17 2.46 5.52
C PRO A 75 -7.21 2.43 3.99
N GLY A 76 -7.69 1.34 3.39
CA GLY A 76 -7.82 1.21 1.94
C GLY A 76 -8.75 0.09 1.52
N LEU A 77 -9.31 0.21 0.33
CA LEU A 77 -10.23 -0.76 -0.27
C LEU A 77 -9.87 -1.00 -1.74
N TYR A 78 -9.82 -2.27 -2.13
CA TYR A 78 -9.64 -2.69 -3.51
C TYR A 78 -10.99 -2.93 -4.17
N HIS A 79 -11.21 -2.26 -5.30
CA HIS A 79 -12.41 -2.46 -6.12
C HIS A 79 -12.05 -3.28 -7.36
N PRO A 80 -12.45 -4.57 -7.42
CA PRO A 80 -12.20 -5.39 -8.59
C PRO A 80 -13.01 -4.91 -9.80
N ARG A 81 -12.57 -5.29 -11.00
CA ARG A 81 -13.27 -4.98 -12.25
C ARG A 81 -14.72 -5.47 -12.18
N ALA A 82 -15.66 -4.57 -12.42
CA ALA A 82 -17.09 -4.86 -12.41
C ALA A 82 -17.75 -4.26 -13.66
N GLY A 83 -18.27 -5.13 -14.53
CA GLY A 83 -18.87 -4.72 -15.81
C GLY A 83 -17.88 -3.91 -16.67
N ASN A 84 -18.27 -2.68 -16.99
CA ASN A 84 -17.48 -1.74 -17.80
C ASN A 84 -16.46 -0.92 -16.99
N GLN A 85 -16.51 -0.98 -15.65
CA GLN A 85 -15.57 -0.25 -14.80
C GLN A 85 -14.33 -1.10 -14.53
N ALA A 86 -13.15 -0.56 -14.86
CA ALA A 86 -11.87 -1.20 -14.58
C ALA A 86 -11.58 -1.23 -13.06
N ALA A 87 -10.59 -2.02 -12.66
CA ALA A 87 -10.22 -2.12 -11.26
C ALA A 87 -9.62 -0.81 -10.76
N TRP A 88 -9.88 -0.45 -9.51
CA TRP A 88 -9.38 0.79 -8.92
C TRP A 88 -9.13 0.64 -7.42
N LEU A 89 -8.31 1.55 -6.88
CA LEU A 89 -7.91 1.55 -5.48
C LEU A 89 -8.53 2.74 -4.77
N GLU A 90 -9.03 2.54 -3.56
CA GLU A 90 -9.53 3.60 -2.69
C GLU A 90 -8.68 3.67 -1.43
N LEU A 91 -8.22 4.86 -1.05
CA LEU A 91 -7.38 5.09 0.12
C LEU A 91 -8.05 6.09 1.06
N SER A 92 -8.23 5.72 2.32
CA SER A 92 -8.72 6.63 3.37
C SER A 92 -7.58 7.42 3.96
N MET A 93 -7.59 8.73 3.75
CA MET A 93 -6.62 9.66 4.33
C MET A 93 -6.91 9.93 5.80
N GLY A 94 -8.19 9.89 6.21
CA GLY A 94 -8.61 10.01 7.60
C GLY A 94 -8.09 8.87 8.47
N ALA A 95 -8.19 7.62 8.01
CA ALA A 95 -7.65 6.47 8.74
C ALA A 95 -6.12 6.46 8.79
N LEU A 96 -5.44 6.94 7.73
CA LEU A 96 -3.97 7.01 7.71
C LEU A 96 -3.38 8.14 8.55
N LEU A 97 -4.07 9.29 8.62
CA LEU A 97 -3.61 10.43 9.39
C LEU A 97 -4.07 10.37 10.85
N GLN A 98 -5.22 9.74 11.11
CA GLN A 98 -5.98 9.73 12.36
C GLN A 98 -6.12 11.15 12.98
N PRO A 99 -7.33 11.63 13.31
CA PRO A 99 -7.47 12.86 14.08
C PRO A 99 -7.01 12.61 15.54
N THR A 100 -5.70 12.50 15.76
CA THR A 100 -5.15 12.23 17.09
C THR A 100 -5.05 13.51 17.91
N GLU A 101 -5.59 13.47 19.13
CA GLU A 101 -5.41 14.51 20.14
C GLU A 101 -3.94 14.55 20.59
N GLY A 102 -3.35 15.75 20.54
CA GLY A 102 -1.97 16.01 20.98
C GLY A 102 -0.95 16.23 19.85
N PHE A 103 -0.05 17.19 20.05
CA PHE A 103 0.98 17.60 19.09
C PHE A 103 1.94 16.45 18.72
N ALA A 104 2.36 15.65 19.70
CA ALA A 104 3.26 14.53 19.50
C ALA A 104 2.66 13.44 18.59
N LYS A 105 1.38 13.08 18.79
CA LYS A 105 0.69 12.09 17.97
C LYS A 105 0.50 12.58 16.53
N LYS A 106 0.14 13.86 16.36
CA LYS A 106 0.06 14.50 15.03
C LYS A 106 1.40 14.48 14.29
N TRP A 107 2.51 14.76 14.99
CA TRP A 107 3.84 14.72 14.38
C TRP A 107 4.27 13.29 14.00
N MET A 108 4.01 12.32 14.87
CA MET A 108 4.27 10.90 14.57
C MET A 108 3.47 10.43 13.35
N ALA A 109 2.17 10.72 13.31
CA ALA A 109 1.30 10.36 12.19
C ALA A 109 1.80 10.95 10.86
N LYS A 110 2.20 12.23 10.84
CA LYS A 110 2.78 12.88 9.64
C LYS A 110 4.09 12.23 9.21
N THR A 111 4.91 11.77 10.16
CA THR A 111 6.22 11.17 9.87
C THR A 111 6.07 9.74 9.34
N SER A 112 5.14 8.96 9.89
CA SER A 112 4.84 7.59 9.43
C SER A 112 3.96 7.56 8.18
N PHE A 113 3.24 8.64 7.87
CA PHE A 113 2.26 8.71 6.78
C PHE A 113 2.79 8.18 5.45
N LYS A 114 3.96 8.64 5.00
CA LYS A 114 4.53 8.21 3.71
C LYS A 114 4.87 6.71 3.67
N GLY A 115 5.31 6.15 4.81
CA GLY A 115 5.59 4.72 4.94
C GLY A 115 4.32 3.89 4.95
N ASN A 116 3.32 4.29 5.76
CA ASN A 116 2.03 3.63 5.85
C ASN A 116 1.28 3.67 4.51
N LEU A 117 1.30 4.82 3.83
CA LEU A 117 0.72 5.00 2.50
C LEU A 117 1.38 4.07 1.46
N ALA A 118 2.71 3.95 1.46
CA ALA A 118 3.40 3.03 0.57
C ALA A 118 3.05 1.56 0.85
N GLY A 119 3.04 1.17 2.13
CA GLY A 119 2.65 -0.18 2.55
C GLY A 119 1.21 -0.52 2.15
N LEU A 120 0.29 0.43 2.29
CA LEU A 120 -1.10 0.28 1.89
C LEU A 120 -1.23 0.10 0.38
N ILE A 121 -0.55 0.93 -0.42
CA ILE A 121 -0.55 0.80 -1.89
C ILE A 121 0.00 -0.57 -2.30
N PHE A 122 1.12 -1.01 -1.72
CA PHE A 122 1.66 -2.35 -2.04
C PHE A 122 0.71 -3.48 -1.64
N SER A 123 -0.01 -3.35 -0.52
CA SER A 123 -1.03 -4.30 -0.12
C SER A 123 -2.18 -4.36 -1.14
N LEU A 124 -2.73 -3.21 -1.53
CA LEU A 124 -3.85 -3.13 -2.49
C LEU A 124 -3.46 -3.58 -3.90
N VAL A 125 -2.26 -3.21 -4.36
CA VAL A 125 -1.70 -3.73 -5.61
C VAL A 125 -1.47 -5.24 -5.51
N GLY A 126 -1.02 -5.74 -4.35
CA GLY A 126 -0.92 -7.17 -4.09
C GLY A 126 -2.27 -7.87 -4.20
N GLN A 127 -3.33 -7.30 -3.61
CA GLN A 127 -4.70 -7.79 -3.75
C GLN A 127 -5.10 -7.85 -5.23
N HIS A 128 -4.88 -6.78 -5.99
CA HIS A 128 -5.16 -6.75 -7.42
C HIS A 128 -4.40 -7.85 -8.17
N TYR A 129 -3.09 -7.96 -7.96
CA TYR A 129 -2.24 -8.93 -8.63
C TYR A 129 -2.69 -10.37 -8.35
N TYR A 130 -2.89 -10.74 -7.08
CA TYR A 130 -3.25 -12.11 -6.71
C TYR A 130 -4.71 -12.46 -6.99
N LEU A 131 -5.64 -11.50 -6.99
CA LEU A 131 -7.05 -11.76 -7.28
C LEU A 131 -7.36 -11.73 -8.78
N THR A 132 -6.66 -10.90 -9.54
CA THR A 132 -7.02 -10.62 -10.94
C THR A 132 -6.03 -11.16 -11.95
N LEU A 133 -4.73 -11.15 -11.65
CA LEU A 133 -3.69 -11.49 -12.63
C LEU A 133 -3.07 -12.88 -12.41
N ARG A 134 -2.90 -13.27 -11.15
CA ARG A 134 -2.26 -14.54 -10.77
C ARG A 134 -3.29 -15.56 -10.29
N HIS A 135 -3.76 -16.39 -11.21
CA HIS A 135 -4.76 -17.43 -10.92
C HIS A 135 -4.18 -18.71 -10.27
N SER A 136 -2.87 -18.78 -10.04
CA SER A 136 -2.21 -19.98 -9.50
C SER A 136 -2.37 -20.18 -7.99
N VAL A 137 -3.08 -19.28 -7.30
CA VAL A 137 -3.10 -19.20 -5.84
C VAL A 137 -4.46 -19.59 -5.29
N LYS A 138 -4.47 -20.53 -4.35
CA LYS A 138 -5.69 -20.94 -3.64
C LYS A 138 -6.19 -19.80 -2.76
N ARG A 139 -7.52 -19.59 -2.75
CA ARG A 139 -8.17 -18.51 -1.99
C ARG A 139 -7.77 -18.47 -0.50
N GLN A 140 -7.64 -19.63 0.12
CA GLN A 140 -7.23 -19.78 1.53
C GLN A 140 -5.82 -19.22 1.83
N SER A 141 -4.95 -19.14 0.82
CA SER A 141 -3.56 -18.70 0.95
C SER A 141 -3.31 -17.29 0.42
N LEU A 142 -4.37 -16.55 0.05
CA LEU A 142 -4.24 -15.22 -0.55
C LEU A 142 -3.69 -14.20 0.44
N GLU A 143 -4.26 -14.13 1.64
CA GLU A 143 -3.88 -13.12 2.63
C GLU A 143 -2.39 -13.21 3.02
N PRO A 144 -1.83 -14.39 3.36
CA PRO A 144 -0.40 -14.51 3.63
C PRO A 144 0.48 -14.07 2.44
N GLN A 145 0.06 -14.37 1.21
CA GLN A 145 0.83 -14.03 0.01
C GLN A 145 0.78 -12.54 -0.32
N ILE A 146 -0.38 -11.91 -0.14
CA ILE A 146 -0.56 -10.46 -0.28
C ILE A 146 0.28 -9.75 0.77
N ARG A 147 0.26 -10.22 2.02
CA ARG A 147 1.08 -9.67 3.11
C ARG A 147 2.56 -9.77 2.81
N GLN A 148 3.05 -10.96 2.42
CA GLN A 148 4.45 -11.16 2.06
C GLN A 148 4.86 -10.27 0.87
N TYR A 149 3.98 -10.10 -0.11
CA TYR A 149 4.20 -9.19 -1.24
C TYR A 149 4.33 -7.74 -0.77
N ALA A 150 3.43 -7.29 0.08
CA ALA A 150 3.46 -5.93 0.63
C ALA A 150 4.73 -5.69 1.45
N GLU A 151 5.07 -6.60 2.36
CA GLU A 151 6.27 -6.51 3.22
C GLU A 151 7.56 -6.50 2.40
N LYS A 152 7.67 -7.38 1.37
CA LYS A 152 8.84 -7.43 0.49
C LYS A 152 9.03 -6.12 -0.28
N ASN A 153 7.96 -5.62 -0.90
CA ASN A 153 8.03 -4.39 -1.68
C ASN A 153 8.25 -3.18 -0.80
N LEU A 154 7.61 -3.12 0.37
CA LEU A 154 7.82 -2.04 1.34
C LEU A 154 9.26 -2.01 1.83
N ARG A 155 9.84 -3.16 2.21
CA ARG A 155 11.24 -3.24 2.64
C ARG A 155 12.19 -2.74 1.56
N SER A 156 12.04 -3.25 0.34
CA SER A 156 12.92 -2.88 -0.77
C SER A 156 12.73 -1.42 -1.19
N TRP A 157 11.50 -0.91 -1.18
CA TRP A 157 11.18 0.50 -1.38
C TRP A 157 11.84 1.39 -0.33
N SER A 158 11.66 1.06 0.95
CA SER A 158 12.28 1.78 2.06
C SER A 158 13.80 1.78 1.96
N GLU A 159 14.40 0.68 1.52
CA GLU A 159 15.84 0.60 1.27
C GLU A 159 16.30 1.51 0.13
N LYS A 160 15.58 1.55 -1.00
CA LYS A 160 15.89 2.48 -2.10
C LYS A 160 15.73 3.94 -1.69
N GLN A 161 14.65 4.28 -1.01
CA GLN A 161 14.43 5.64 -0.47
C GLN A 161 15.50 6.03 0.54
N SER A 162 15.94 5.07 1.35
CA SER A 162 16.95 5.31 2.38
C SER A 162 18.37 5.28 1.82
N ALA A 163 18.64 4.69 0.66
CA ALA A 163 19.99 4.48 0.14
C ALA A 163 20.83 5.76 0.01
N GLY A 164 20.20 6.89 -0.30
CA GLY A 164 20.84 8.22 -0.35
C GLY A 164 20.89 8.96 1.00
N SER A 165 20.17 8.50 2.02
CA SER A 165 20.09 9.17 3.33
C SER A 165 21.32 8.87 4.18
N THR A 166 21.94 9.91 4.75
CA THR A 166 23.01 9.83 5.75
C THR A 166 22.64 8.92 6.92
N ARG A 167 21.37 8.98 7.37
CA ARG A 167 20.81 8.06 8.37
C ARG A 167 20.96 6.59 7.97
N ALA A 168 20.71 6.23 6.72
CA ALA A 168 20.81 4.84 6.30
C ALA A 168 22.25 4.35 6.27
N LYS A 169 23.20 5.21 5.89
CA LYS A 169 24.64 4.89 5.93
C LYS A 169 25.10 4.64 7.38
N LEU A 170 24.60 5.42 8.34
CA LEU A 170 24.91 5.27 9.76
C LEU A 170 24.27 4.03 10.41
N PHE A 171 23.00 3.73 10.10
CA PHE A 171 22.25 2.66 10.76
C PHE A 171 22.29 1.30 10.04
N LYS A 172 22.75 1.23 8.78
CA LYS A 172 22.95 -0.02 8.04
C LYS A 172 23.76 -1.09 8.82
N PRO A 173 24.94 -0.79 9.39
CA PRO A 173 25.72 -1.79 10.11
C PRO A 173 25.04 -2.29 11.40
N PHE A 174 24.17 -1.48 12.01
CA PHE A 174 23.48 -1.84 13.26
C PHE A 174 22.13 -2.55 13.05
N ARG A 175 21.66 -2.69 11.80
CA ARG A 175 20.44 -3.43 11.45
C ARG A 175 20.32 -4.82 12.13
N PRO A 176 21.33 -5.70 12.12
CA PRO A 176 21.18 -7.02 12.73
C PRO A 176 20.94 -6.96 14.24
N MET A 177 21.51 -5.97 14.95
CA MET A 177 21.28 -5.78 16.38
C MET A 177 19.86 -5.27 16.64
N ILE A 178 19.41 -4.29 15.85
CA ILE A 178 18.06 -3.73 15.93
C ILE A 178 17.00 -4.81 15.62
N GLU A 179 17.22 -5.66 14.62
CA GLU A 179 16.32 -6.78 14.30
C GLU A 179 16.26 -7.80 15.44
N ARG A 180 17.38 -8.09 16.10
CA ARG A 180 17.42 -8.97 17.29
C ARG A 180 16.61 -8.38 18.45
N TRP A 181 16.77 -7.08 18.71
CA TRP A 181 16.00 -6.39 19.75
C TRP A 181 14.51 -6.33 19.42
N ALA A 182 14.14 -6.06 18.17
CA ALA A 182 12.74 -6.07 17.74
C ALA A 182 12.09 -7.45 17.91
N LYS A 183 12.80 -8.54 17.56
CA LYS A 183 12.33 -9.91 17.79
C LYS A 183 12.15 -10.21 19.27
N TRP A 184 13.07 -9.77 20.11
CA TRP A 184 12.98 -9.93 21.56
C TRP A 184 11.80 -9.14 22.15
N LEU A 185 11.59 -7.90 21.73
CA LEU A 185 10.46 -7.06 22.15
C LEU A 185 9.12 -7.66 21.71
N ASN A 186 8.99 -8.11 20.47
CA ASN A 186 7.77 -8.79 20.00
C ASN A 186 7.50 -10.08 20.77
N LYS A 187 8.54 -10.85 21.12
CA LYS A 187 8.42 -12.04 21.97
C LYS A 187 7.91 -11.66 23.37
N LYS A 188 8.39 -10.56 23.97
CA LYS A 188 7.88 -10.06 25.24
C LYS A 188 6.44 -9.54 25.16
N ALA A 189 6.09 -8.79 24.11
CA ALA A 189 4.75 -8.25 23.93
C ALA A 189 3.71 -9.37 23.74
N THR A 190 4.02 -10.38 22.93
CA THR A 190 3.15 -11.56 22.74
C THR A 190 3.02 -12.41 24.00
N GLN A 191 4.05 -12.46 24.85
CA GLN A 191 3.97 -13.09 26.18
C GLN A 191 3.12 -12.27 27.16
N ALA A 192 3.18 -10.94 27.10
CA ALA A 192 2.37 -10.05 27.93
C ALA A 192 0.89 -10.04 27.54
N GLN A 193 0.56 -10.18 26.25
CA GLN A 193 -0.83 -10.30 25.76
C GLN A 193 -1.48 -11.67 26.05
N LYS A 194 -0.66 -12.68 26.39
CA LYS A 194 -1.13 -14.03 26.75
C LYS A 194 -1.31 -14.22 28.27
N LYS A 195 -0.94 -13.23 29.07
CA LYS A 195 -1.24 -13.15 30.50
C LYS A 195 -2.52 -12.34 30.69
#